data_AF-A0A4D4N1I3-F1
#
_entry.id   AF-A0A4D4N1I3-F1
#
_cell.length_a   1.000
_cell.length_b   1.000
_cell.length_c   1.000
_cell.angle_alpha   90.00
_cell.angle_beta   90.00
_cell.angle_gamma   90.00
#
_symmetry.space_group_name_H-M   'P 1'
#
loop_
_entity.id
_entity.type
_entity.pdbx_description
1 polymer ?
#
loop_
_entity_poly.entity_id
_entity_poly.type
_entity_poly.pdbx_seq_one_letter_code
_entity_poly.pdbx_strand_id
1 'polypeptide(L)'
;METPGSQSSLHRANLERVVRAVRLAGSLTQAEIARTTGLSAATVSNIVRELKDGGTVEVTPTSAGGRRARSVSLSGDAGIVIGVDFGHTHLRVAVGNLAHQVLAEESEPLDVDASAAQGFDRAEELVSRLIAATGVDRSKIAGVGLGVPGPIDVESGTLGSTSILPGWTGAKPAEELRGRLGVPVYVDNDANLGALGELVWGSGRGSRTWRTSRWRAVSGPGW
;
A
#
# COMPACT_ATOMS: atom_id res chain seq x y z
N MET A 1 23.11 -19.58 9.86
CA MET A 1 21.89 -19.86 10.65
C MET A 1 22.01 -19.02 11.92
N GLU A 2 21.41 -17.82 11.94
CA GLU A 2 21.56 -16.89 13.08
C GLU A 2 20.61 -17.29 14.23
N THR A 3 21.14 -17.34 15.45
CA THR A 3 20.42 -17.77 16.64
C THR A 3 19.38 -16.72 17.06
N PRO A 4 18.12 -17.11 17.35
CA PRO A 4 17.12 -16.21 17.93
C PRO A 4 17.66 -15.60 19.23
N GLY A 5 17.79 -14.27 19.29
CA GLY A 5 18.30 -13.54 20.48
C GLY A 5 19.73 -12.98 20.35
N SER A 6 20.41 -13.18 19.23
CA SER A 6 21.68 -12.51 18.93
C SER A 6 21.50 -10.99 18.77
N GLN A 7 22.56 -10.21 19.04
CA GLN A 7 22.54 -8.75 18.88
C GLN A 7 22.21 -8.31 17.44
N SER A 8 22.63 -9.10 16.42
CA SER A 8 22.28 -8.87 15.02
C SER A 8 20.79 -9.11 14.75
N SER A 9 20.20 -10.18 15.32
CA SER A 9 18.76 -10.45 15.20
C SER A 9 17.89 -9.37 15.85
N LEU A 10 18.29 -8.86 17.01
CA LEU A 10 17.60 -7.76 17.69
C LEU A 10 17.70 -6.44 16.90
N HIS A 11 18.88 -6.16 16.34
CA HIS A 11 19.08 -4.98 15.50
C HIS A 11 18.19 -5.01 14.25
N ARG A 12 18.15 -6.15 13.56
CA ARG A 12 17.29 -6.37 12.38
C ARG A 12 15.80 -6.23 12.71
N ALA A 13 15.34 -6.80 13.82
CA ALA A 13 13.97 -6.64 14.28
C ALA A 13 13.62 -5.17 14.58
N ASN A 14 14.57 -4.39 15.13
CA ASN A 14 14.35 -2.97 15.38
C ASN A 14 14.32 -2.14 14.09
N LEU A 15 15.17 -2.46 13.10
CA LEU A 15 15.12 -1.87 11.76
C LEU A 15 13.75 -2.07 11.12
N GLU A 16 13.27 -3.32 11.07
CA GLU A 16 11.96 -3.68 10.54
C GLU A 16 10.84 -2.92 11.27
N ARG A 17 10.93 -2.81 12.60
CA ARG A 17 9.93 -2.08 13.41
C ARG A 17 9.88 -0.58 13.07
N VAL A 18 11.03 0.06 12.84
CA VAL A 18 11.09 1.47 12.45
C VAL A 18 10.57 1.66 11.03
N VAL A 19 11.02 0.85 10.07
CA VAL A 19 10.55 0.89 8.67
C VAL A 19 9.04 0.72 8.62
N ARG A 20 8.49 -0.27 9.33
CA ARG A 20 7.05 -0.51 9.41
C ARG A 20 6.29 0.68 9.99
N ALA A 21 6.81 1.31 11.04
CA ALA A 21 6.16 2.48 11.65
C ALA A 21 6.12 3.67 10.69
N VAL A 22 7.23 3.94 10.00
CA VAL A 22 7.31 5.02 8.99
C VAL A 22 6.40 4.72 7.81
N ARG A 23 6.43 3.48 7.28
CA ARG A 23 5.58 3.01 6.18
C ARG A 23 4.11 3.23 6.47
N LEU A 24 3.61 2.80 7.63
CA LEU A 24 2.18 2.90 7.96
C LEU A 24 1.70 4.35 8.13
N ALA A 25 2.57 5.23 8.61
CA ALA A 25 2.24 6.63 8.84
C ALA A 25 2.53 7.54 7.63
N GLY A 26 3.22 7.02 6.61
CA GLY A 26 3.80 7.79 5.50
C GLY A 26 5.02 8.62 5.91
N SER A 27 4.91 9.39 7.00
CA SER A 27 6.04 10.12 7.59
C SER A 27 5.88 10.33 9.08
N LEU A 28 6.97 10.26 9.85
CA LEU A 28 6.99 10.48 11.30
C LEU A 28 8.23 11.26 11.72
N THR A 29 8.11 12.07 12.77
CA THR A 29 9.28 12.56 13.50
C THR A 29 9.97 11.43 14.25
N GLN A 30 11.28 11.54 14.50
CA GLN A 30 11.99 10.54 15.32
C GLN A 30 11.38 10.36 16.73
N ALA A 31 10.79 11.42 17.28
CA ALA A 31 10.09 11.36 18.56
C ALA A 31 8.79 10.53 18.47
N GLU A 32 8.06 10.63 17.35
CA GLU A 32 6.89 9.79 17.11
C GLU A 32 7.27 8.34 16.84
N ILE A 33 8.35 8.11 16.09
CA ILE A 33 8.89 6.76 15.91
C ILE A 33 9.22 6.13 17.27
N ALA A 34 9.92 6.85 18.15
CA ALA A 34 10.22 6.35 19.50
C ALA A 34 8.95 6.02 20.29
N ARG A 35 7.92 6.88 20.27
CA ARG A 35 6.64 6.62 20.96
C ARG A 35 5.89 5.42 20.40
N THR A 36 5.77 5.32 19.07
CA THR A 36 4.99 4.27 18.41
C THR A 36 5.70 2.91 18.44
N THR A 37 7.03 2.91 18.39
CA THR A 37 7.84 1.67 18.45
C THR A 37 8.26 1.29 19.86
N GLY A 38 8.12 2.17 20.86
CA GLY A 38 8.62 1.92 22.22
C GLY A 38 10.15 1.83 22.32
N LEU A 39 10.89 2.20 21.28
CA LEU A 39 12.35 2.23 21.27
C LEU A 39 12.87 3.52 21.91
N SER A 40 14.10 3.47 22.45
CA SER A 40 14.76 4.66 22.98
C SER A 40 15.07 5.67 21.87
N ALA A 41 15.10 6.97 22.20
CA ALA A 41 15.43 8.01 21.23
C ALA A 41 16.83 7.82 20.60
N ALA A 42 17.79 7.30 21.38
CA ALA A 42 19.13 6.99 20.88
C ALA A 42 19.10 5.84 19.86
N THR A 43 18.36 4.77 20.15
CA THR A 43 18.16 3.63 19.24
C THR A 43 17.52 4.08 17.93
N VAL A 44 16.46 4.89 18.00
CA VAL A 44 15.78 5.43 16.81
C VAL A 44 16.72 6.31 15.98
N SER A 45 17.49 7.19 16.61
CA SER A 45 18.43 8.07 15.90
C SER A 45 19.50 7.28 15.14
N ASN A 46 20.03 6.21 15.74
CA ASN A 46 21.02 5.34 15.10
C ASN A 46 20.40 4.57 13.93
N ILE A 47 19.24 3.96 14.13
CA ILE A 47 18.52 3.21 13.09
C ILE A 47 18.14 4.13 11.92
N VAL A 48 17.61 5.32 12.18
CA VAL A 48 17.23 6.26 11.11
C VAL A 48 18.46 6.72 10.32
N ARG A 49 19.61 6.91 10.97
CA ARG A 49 20.87 7.22 10.28
C ARG A 49 21.29 6.08 9.36
N GLU A 50 21.30 4.86 9.87
CA GLU A 50 21.66 3.67 9.10
C GLU A 50 20.73 3.46 7.90
N LEU A 51 19.42 3.55 8.10
CA LEU A 51 18.44 3.45 7.03
C LEU A 51 18.58 4.58 6.00
N LYS A 52 18.95 5.79 6.44
CA LYS A 52 19.19 6.93 5.54
C LYS A 52 20.45 6.71 4.70
N ASP A 53 21.53 6.28 5.34
CA ASP A 53 22.81 6.02 4.67
C ASP A 53 22.67 4.85 3.68
N GLY A 54 21.77 3.88 3.96
CA GLY A 54 21.36 2.82 3.05
C GLY A 54 20.26 3.20 2.04
N GLY A 55 19.82 4.47 1.98
CA GLY A 55 18.83 4.95 1.02
C GLY A 55 17.38 4.44 1.24
N THR A 56 17.10 3.77 2.35
CA THR A 56 15.75 3.25 2.65
C THR A 56 14.80 4.34 3.12
N VAL A 57 15.32 5.35 3.84
CA VAL A 57 14.53 6.48 4.34
C VAL A 57 15.13 7.81 3.94
N GLU A 58 14.27 8.80 3.82
CA GLU A 58 14.64 10.20 3.68
C GLU A 58 14.32 10.96 4.96
N VAL A 59 15.15 11.97 5.25
CA VAL A 59 14.99 12.81 6.44
C VAL A 59 14.93 14.27 6.02
N THR A 60 13.76 14.87 6.14
CA THR A 60 13.48 16.25 5.71
C THR A 60 13.15 17.15 6.91
N PRO A 61 13.51 18.44 6.88
CA PRO A 61 13.04 19.39 7.89
C PRO A 61 11.51 19.48 7.89
N THR A 62 10.90 19.58 9.07
CA THR A 62 9.45 19.79 9.21
C THR A 62 9.13 20.78 10.33
N SER A 63 8.01 21.49 10.18
CA SER A 63 7.43 22.34 11.22
C SER A 63 6.57 21.53 12.22
N ALA A 64 6.18 20.30 11.86
CA ALA A 64 5.42 19.40 12.72
C ALA A 64 6.30 18.92 13.90
N GLY A 65 5.99 19.37 15.12
CA GLY A 65 6.75 19.02 16.33
C GLY A 65 7.80 20.05 16.79
N GLY A 66 7.78 21.27 16.23
CA GLY A 66 8.59 22.41 16.70
C GLY A 66 9.75 22.81 15.78
N ARG A 67 10.47 23.88 16.14
CA ARG A 67 11.40 24.66 15.27
C ARG A 67 12.60 23.89 14.67
N ARG A 68 12.78 22.60 14.98
CA ARG A 68 13.87 21.73 14.47
C ARG A 68 13.44 20.28 14.21
N ALA A 69 12.15 19.99 14.18
CA ALA A 69 11.69 18.63 13.95
C ALA A 69 12.14 18.14 12.55
N ARG A 70 12.51 16.86 12.48
CA ARG A 70 12.87 16.20 11.22
C ARG A 70 11.86 15.11 10.97
N SER A 71 11.21 15.16 9.82
CA SER A 71 10.32 14.12 9.34
C SER A 71 11.15 13.02 8.70
N VAL A 72 10.77 11.78 8.96
CA VAL A 72 11.35 10.58 8.37
C VAL A 72 10.26 9.92 7.54
N SER A 73 10.54 9.68 6.27
CA SER A 73 9.67 8.96 5.32
C SER A 73 10.47 7.85 4.64
N LEU A 74 9.80 6.87 4.05
CA LEU A 74 10.50 5.96 3.13
C LEU A 74 11.03 6.76 1.93
N SER A 75 12.12 6.30 1.33
CA SER A 75 12.58 6.88 0.07
C SER A 75 11.58 6.58 -1.04
N GLY A 76 11.36 7.54 -1.93
CA GLY A 76 10.50 7.35 -3.10
C GLY A 76 11.00 6.25 -4.04
N ASP A 77 12.30 5.92 -3.98
CA ASP A 77 12.93 4.86 -4.78
C ASP A 77 12.80 3.46 -4.18
N ALA A 78 12.29 3.34 -2.95
CA ALA A 78 12.23 2.07 -2.21
C ALA A 78 11.26 1.04 -2.85
N GLY A 79 10.33 1.50 -3.68
CA GLY A 79 9.40 0.64 -4.39
C GLY A 79 8.21 1.40 -4.95
N ILE A 80 7.64 0.84 -6.02
CA ILE A 80 6.45 1.34 -6.70
C ILE A 80 5.25 0.49 -6.29
N VAL A 81 4.12 1.14 -6.07
CA VAL A 81 2.83 0.51 -5.80
C VAL A 81 1.80 1.03 -6.77
N ILE A 82 0.84 0.19 -7.12
CA ILE A 82 -0.22 0.54 -8.06
C ILE A 82 -1.56 0.34 -7.36
N GLY A 83 -2.43 1.35 -7.43
CA GLY A 83 -3.83 1.22 -7.03
C GLY A 83 -4.69 1.06 -8.27
N VAL A 84 -5.58 0.08 -8.27
CA VAL A 84 -6.62 -0.12 -9.29
C VAL A 84 -7.96 -0.12 -8.56
N ASP A 85 -8.88 0.72 -8.98
CA ASP A 85 -10.21 0.87 -8.38
C ASP A 85 -11.27 0.72 -9.47
N PHE A 86 -12.04 -0.37 -9.38
CA PHE A 86 -13.25 -0.54 -10.16
C PHE A 86 -14.43 -0.02 -9.35
N GLY A 87 -15.04 1.05 -9.84
CA GLY A 87 -16.32 1.53 -9.33
C GLY A 87 -17.48 1.03 -10.17
N HIS A 88 -18.66 1.60 -9.91
CA HIS A 88 -19.84 1.33 -10.72
C HIS A 88 -19.65 1.82 -12.17
N THR A 89 -19.16 3.03 -12.37
CA THR A 89 -19.08 3.63 -13.72
C THR A 89 -17.66 4.06 -14.10
N HIS A 90 -16.66 3.65 -13.32
CA HIS A 90 -15.28 4.07 -13.54
C HIS A 90 -14.29 2.95 -13.28
N LEU A 91 -13.17 3.04 -13.98
CA LEU A 91 -11.92 2.36 -13.68
C LEU A 91 -10.88 3.46 -13.43
N ARG A 92 -10.29 3.47 -12.24
CA ARG A 92 -9.24 4.41 -11.87
C ARG A 92 -7.96 3.67 -11.54
N VAL A 93 -6.83 4.18 -12.03
CA VAL A 93 -5.51 3.63 -11.74
C VAL A 93 -4.59 4.74 -11.26
N ALA A 94 -3.87 4.46 -10.17
CA ALA A 94 -2.85 5.34 -9.62
C ALA A 94 -1.52 4.59 -9.54
N VAL A 95 -0.44 5.23 -9.98
CA VAL A 95 0.94 4.77 -9.74
C VAL A 95 1.51 5.64 -8.64
N GLY A 96 1.99 5.03 -7.57
CA GLY A 96 2.62 5.71 -6.45
C GLY A 96 3.87 5.00 -5.95
N ASN A 97 4.49 5.55 -4.92
CA ASN A 97 5.65 4.95 -4.26
C ASN A 97 5.38 4.66 -2.79
N LEU A 98 6.32 3.96 -2.15
CA LEU A 98 6.23 3.63 -0.72
C LEU A 98 6.35 4.85 0.21
N ALA A 99 6.69 6.03 -0.32
CA ALA A 99 6.64 7.30 0.40
C ALA A 99 5.25 7.97 0.35
N HIS A 100 4.22 7.26 -0.13
CA HIS A 100 2.84 7.73 -0.27
C HIS A 100 2.68 8.88 -1.27
N GLN A 101 3.61 9.02 -2.23
CA GLN A 101 3.51 10.00 -3.31
C GLN A 101 2.82 9.34 -4.51
N VAL A 102 1.81 10.02 -5.07
CA VAL A 102 1.19 9.65 -6.34
C VAL A 102 2.04 10.25 -7.46
N LEU A 103 2.56 9.40 -8.33
CA LEU A 103 3.41 9.77 -9.47
C LEU A 103 2.58 10.08 -10.72
N ALA A 104 1.54 9.28 -10.95
CA ALA A 104 0.56 9.51 -12.01
C ALA A 104 -0.76 8.83 -11.67
N GLU A 105 -1.83 9.31 -12.27
CA GLU A 105 -3.16 8.79 -12.08
C GLU A 105 -4.01 9.05 -13.32
N GLU A 106 -4.88 8.10 -13.67
CA GLU A 106 -5.83 8.23 -14.76
C GLU A 106 -7.14 7.50 -14.40
N SER A 107 -8.24 7.98 -14.97
CA SER A 107 -9.58 7.41 -14.77
C SER A 107 -10.30 7.36 -16.09
N GLU A 108 -10.96 6.24 -16.37
CA GLU A 108 -11.78 6.03 -17.56
C GLU A 108 -13.19 5.56 -17.17
N PRO A 109 -14.21 5.81 -18.02
CA PRO A 109 -15.52 5.19 -17.86
C PRO A 109 -15.41 3.66 -17.92
N LEU A 110 -16.11 2.99 -17.02
CA LEU A 110 -16.30 1.54 -17.06
C LEU A 110 -17.73 1.24 -17.53
N ASP A 111 -17.85 0.37 -18.52
CA ASP A 111 -19.14 -0.17 -18.92
C ASP A 111 -19.56 -1.27 -17.93
N VAL A 112 -20.71 -1.07 -17.28
CA VAL A 112 -21.27 -1.99 -16.27
C VAL A 112 -21.69 -3.33 -16.83
N ASP A 113 -21.98 -3.36 -18.14
CA ASP A 113 -22.37 -4.56 -18.86
C ASP A 113 -21.15 -5.33 -19.40
N ALA A 114 -19.95 -4.75 -19.28
CA ALA A 114 -18.71 -5.42 -19.68
C ALA A 114 -18.44 -6.64 -18.79
N SER A 115 -17.94 -7.69 -19.43
CA SER A 115 -17.43 -8.87 -18.72
C SER A 115 -16.24 -8.50 -17.83
N ALA A 116 -16.02 -9.30 -16.77
CA ALA A 116 -14.85 -9.14 -15.90
C ALA A 116 -13.54 -9.14 -16.69
N ALA A 117 -13.40 -10.02 -17.68
CA ALA A 117 -12.21 -10.10 -18.53
C ALA A 117 -11.94 -8.77 -19.25
N GLN A 118 -12.95 -8.16 -19.86
CA GLN A 118 -12.82 -6.87 -20.53
C GLN A 118 -12.41 -5.77 -19.55
N GLY A 119 -12.98 -5.74 -18.34
CA GLY A 119 -12.58 -4.79 -17.30
C GLY A 119 -11.10 -4.94 -16.91
N PHE A 120 -10.62 -6.17 -16.72
CA PHE A 120 -9.22 -6.43 -16.37
C PHE A 120 -8.25 -6.14 -17.52
N ASP A 121 -8.64 -6.38 -18.77
CA ASP A 121 -7.85 -6.00 -19.94
C ASP A 121 -7.68 -4.46 -19.99
N ARG A 122 -8.75 -3.70 -19.74
CA ARG A 122 -8.69 -2.23 -19.65
C ARG A 122 -7.81 -1.75 -18.49
N ALA A 123 -7.85 -2.42 -17.34
CA ALA A 123 -6.96 -2.10 -16.23
C ALA A 123 -5.49 -2.37 -16.56
N GLU A 124 -5.17 -3.47 -17.24
CA GLU A 124 -3.81 -3.75 -17.70
C GLU A 124 -3.29 -2.69 -18.66
N GLU A 125 -4.13 -2.28 -19.63
CA GLU A 125 -3.81 -1.20 -20.58
C GLU A 125 -3.50 0.09 -19.84
N LEU A 126 -4.38 0.51 -18.92
CA LEU A 126 -4.25 1.75 -18.16
C LEU A 126 -3.00 1.74 -17.27
N VAL A 127 -2.75 0.62 -16.58
CA VAL A 127 -1.52 0.41 -15.79
C VAL A 127 -0.28 0.53 -16.68
N SER A 128 -0.27 -0.13 -17.84
CA SER A 128 0.87 -0.11 -18.75
C SER A 128 1.15 1.29 -19.31
N ARG A 129 0.10 2.07 -19.62
CA ARG A 129 0.24 3.47 -20.04
C ARG A 129 0.84 4.35 -18.94
N LEU A 130 0.35 4.24 -17.70
CA LEU A 130 0.87 5.05 -16.60
C LEU A 130 2.31 4.68 -16.21
N ILE A 131 2.66 3.39 -16.26
CA ILE A 131 4.05 2.94 -16.09
C ILE A 131 4.95 3.57 -17.15
N ALA A 132 4.54 3.53 -18.42
CA ALA A 132 5.31 4.12 -19.52
C ALA A 132 5.44 5.65 -19.38
N ALA A 133 4.36 6.34 -18.99
CA ALA A 133 4.35 7.79 -18.83
C ALA A 133 5.22 8.27 -17.66
N THR A 134 5.27 7.50 -16.56
CA THR A 134 6.10 7.82 -15.39
C THR A 134 7.56 7.41 -15.54
N GLY A 135 7.88 6.53 -16.49
CA GLY A 135 9.24 6.00 -16.70
C GLY A 135 9.70 5.08 -15.56
N VAL A 136 8.77 4.58 -14.73
CA VAL A 136 9.11 3.68 -13.63
C VAL A 136 9.57 2.32 -14.15
N ASP A 137 10.59 1.77 -13.51
CA ASP A 137 11.04 0.41 -13.79
C ASP A 137 10.01 -0.59 -13.24
N ARG A 138 9.47 -1.45 -14.12
CA ARG A 138 8.52 -2.50 -13.75
C ARG A 138 9.09 -3.46 -12.69
N SER A 139 10.40 -3.64 -12.64
CA SER A 139 11.06 -4.50 -11.64
C SER A 139 10.91 -3.98 -10.21
N LYS A 140 10.63 -2.66 -10.05
CA LYS A 140 10.41 -2.01 -8.76
C LYS A 140 8.96 -2.08 -8.27
N ILE A 141 8.04 -2.65 -9.05
CA ILE A 141 6.63 -2.78 -8.64
C ILE A 141 6.54 -3.82 -7.53
N ALA A 142 6.31 -3.34 -6.30
CA ALA A 142 6.17 -4.17 -5.10
C ALA A 142 4.82 -4.88 -5.05
N GLY A 143 3.78 -4.31 -5.67
CA GLY A 143 2.47 -4.92 -5.78
C GLY A 143 1.36 -3.95 -6.16
N VAL A 144 0.17 -4.52 -6.34
CA VAL A 144 -1.05 -3.83 -6.76
C VAL A 144 -2.11 -3.99 -5.67
N GLY A 145 -2.73 -2.89 -5.27
CA GLY A 145 -3.98 -2.89 -4.50
C GLY A 145 -5.16 -2.79 -5.46
N LEU A 146 -6.13 -3.70 -5.34
CA LEU A 146 -7.29 -3.80 -6.23
C LEU A 146 -8.59 -3.62 -5.43
N GLY A 147 -9.32 -2.54 -5.70
CA GLY A 147 -10.68 -2.30 -5.22
C GLY A 147 -11.71 -2.80 -6.22
N VAL A 148 -12.67 -3.59 -5.74
CA VAL A 148 -13.81 -4.05 -6.53
C VAL A 148 -15.12 -3.89 -5.76
N PRO A 149 -16.24 -3.61 -6.44
CA PRO A 149 -17.52 -3.42 -5.79
C PRO A 149 -18.19 -4.77 -5.54
N GLY A 150 -18.53 -5.03 -4.28
CA GLY A 150 -19.21 -6.25 -3.86
C GLY A 150 -18.39 -7.13 -2.90
N PRO A 151 -19.04 -8.14 -2.31
CA PRO A 151 -18.41 -9.01 -1.33
C PRO A 151 -17.41 -9.95 -2.01
N ILE A 152 -16.21 -10.04 -1.44
CA ILE A 152 -15.20 -11.03 -1.84
C ILE A 152 -15.22 -12.17 -0.82
N ASP A 153 -15.31 -13.40 -1.32
CA ASP A 153 -15.12 -14.58 -0.49
C ASP A 153 -13.63 -14.74 -0.13
N VAL A 154 -13.34 -14.85 1.16
CA VAL A 154 -11.97 -14.84 1.67
C VAL A 154 -11.22 -16.16 1.44
N GLU A 155 -11.95 -17.26 1.24
CA GLU A 155 -11.36 -18.58 1.06
C GLU A 155 -11.05 -18.85 -0.42
N SER A 156 -12.00 -18.53 -1.30
CA SER A 156 -11.88 -18.76 -2.74
C SER A 156 -11.28 -17.56 -3.49
N GLY A 157 -11.31 -16.37 -2.91
CA GLY A 157 -10.95 -15.12 -3.59
C GLY A 157 -11.94 -14.69 -4.67
N THR A 158 -13.13 -15.31 -4.73
CA THR A 158 -14.14 -15.03 -5.76
C THR A 158 -15.01 -13.85 -5.38
N LEU A 159 -15.39 -13.05 -6.37
CA LEU A 159 -16.40 -12.02 -6.22
C LEU A 159 -17.78 -12.68 -6.12
N GLY A 160 -18.50 -12.38 -5.04
CA GLY A 160 -19.87 -12.81 -4.84
C GLY A 160 -20.85 -12.09 -5.77
N SER A 161 -22.13 -12.44 -5.65
CA SER A 161 -23.18 -11.73 -6.38
C SER A 161 -23.20 -10.25 -6.01
N THR A 162 -23.14 -9.39 -7.03
CA THR A 162 -23.13 -7.93 -6.89
C THR A 162 -24.09 -7.31 -7.89
N SER A 163 -24.89 -6.35 -7.45
CA SER A 163 -25.78 -5.58 -8.34
C SER A 163 -25.03 -4.49 -9.12
N ILE A 164 -23.80 -4.18 -8.72
CA ILE A 164 -23.00 -3.09 -9.29
C ILE A 164 -22.26 -3.56 -10.55
N LEU A 165 -21.72 -4.78 -10.52
CA LEU A 165 -21.06 -5.43 -11.67
C LEU A 165 -21.61 -6.86 -11.87
N PRO A 166 -22.86 -7.02 -12.34
CA PRO A 166 -23.51 -8.33 -12.36
C PRO A 166 -22.74 -9.41 -13.13
N GLY A 167 -22.11 -9.01 -14.25
CA GLY A 167 -21.31 -9.89 -15.11
C GLY A 167 -19.99 -10.36 -14.50
N TRP A 168 -19.66 -9.94 -13.28
CA TRP A 168 -18.42 -10.27 -12.58
C TRP A 168 -18.60 -11.32 -11.48
N THR A 169 -19.83 -11.76 -11.25
CA THR A 169 -20.14 -12.81 -10.26
C THR A 169 -19.33 -14.07 -10.56
N GLY A 170 -18.59 -14.56 -9.56
CA GLY A 170 -17.74 -15.76 -9.67
C GLY A 170 -16.33 -15.50 -10.24
N ALA A 171 -16.03 -14.28 -10.70
CA ALA A 171 -14.68 -13.92 -11.10
C ALA A 171 -13.71 -13.96 -9.91
N LYS A 172 -12.41 -14.10 -10.19
CA LYS A 172 -11.34 -14.06 -9.18
C LYS A 172 -10.42 -12.85 -9.42
N PRO A 173 -10.78 -11.66 -8.92
CA PRO A 173 -10.16 -10.40 -9.34
C PRO A 173 -8.64 -10.35 -9.17
N ALA A 174 -8.13 -10.86 -8.04
CA ALA A 174 -6.70 -10.90 -7.77
C ALA A 174 -5.97 -11.84 -8.74
N GLU A 175 -6.55 -12.99 -9.08
CA GLU A 175 -5.93 -13.94 -10.03
C GLU A 175 -5.93 -13.37 -11.45
N GLU A 176 -7.05 -12.78 -11.88
CA GLU A 176 -7.21 -12.15 -13.20
C GLU A 176 -6.16 -11.06 -13.44
N LEU A 177 -6.04 -10.11 -12.51
CA LEU A 177 -5.12 -8.99 -12.68
C LEU A 177 -3.67 -9.42 -12.45
N ARG A 178 -3.40 -10.37 -11.55
CA ARG A 178 -2.05 -10.93 -11.34
C ARG A 178 -1.56 -11.65 -12.58
N GLY A 179 -2.43 -12.43 -13.24
CA GLY A 179 -2.09 -13.16 -14.48
C GLY A 179 -1.65 -12.23 -15.60
N ARG A 180 -2.27 -11.05 -15.69
CA ARG A 180 -1.92 -9.99 -16.65
C ARG A 180 -0.64 -9.25 -16.29
N LEU A 181 -0.53 -8.77 -15.05
CA LEU A 181 0.56 -7.88 -14.67
C LEU A 181 1.86 -8.60 -14.25
N GLY A 182 1.77 -9.86 -13.85
CA GLY A 182 2.92 -10.65 -13.39
C GLY A 182 3.49 -10.23 -12.03
N VAL A 183 2.74 -9.43 -11.26
CA VAL A 183 3.14 -8.90 -9.95
C VAL A 183 2.10 -9.27 -8.87
N PRO A 184 2.46 -9.24 -7.58
CA PRO A 184 1.50 -9.51 -6.51
C PRO A 184 0.29 -8.55 -6.57
N VAL A 185 -0.92 -9.10 -6.46
CA VAL A 185 -2.18 -8.33 -6.42
C VAL A 185 -2.92 -8.67 -5.14
N TYR A 186 -3.35 -7.64 -4.42
CA TYR A 186 -4.13 -7.73 -3.18
C TYR A 186 -5.48 -7.09 -3.42
N VAL A 187 -6.55 -7.88 -3.28
CA VAL A 187 -7.92 -7.42 -3.51
C VAL A 187 -8.65 -7.20 -2.19
N ASP A 188 -9.44 -6.13 -2.11
CA ASP A 188 -10.47 -5.96 -1.09
C ASP A 188 -11.67 -5.21 -1.71
N ASN A 189 -12.77 -5.18 -0.98
CA ASN A 189 -13.93 -4.41 -1.40
C ASN A 189 -13.61 -2.90 -1.39
N ASP A 190 -14.07 -2.20 -2.42
CA ASP A 190 -13.91 -0.76 -2.62
C ASP A 190 -14.26 0.09 -1.37
N ALA A 191 -15.33 -0.24 -0.65
CA ALA A 191 -15.70 0.48 0.57
C ALA A 191 -14.68 0.27 1.72
N ASN A 192 -14.09 -0.94 1.84
CA ASN A 192 -13.03 -1.19 2.82
C ASN A 192 -11.76 -0.40 2.48
N LEU A 193 -11.40 -0.34 1.19
CA LEU A 193 -10.24 0.42 0.74
C LEU A 193 -10.47 1.93 0.83
N GLY A 194 -11.68 2.41 0.57
CA GLY A 194 -12.08 3.80 0.80
C GLY A 194 -11.96 4.17 2.29
N ALA A 195 -12.45 3.32 3.18
CA ALA A 195 -12.29 3.51 4.62
C ALA A 195 -10.81 3.50 5.05
N LEU A 196 -9.98 2.61 4.49
CA LEU A 196 -8.54 2.61 4.71
C LEU A 196 -7.91 3.92 4.21
N GLY A 197 -8.32 4.39 3.04
CA GLY A 197 -7.89 5.66 2.47
C GLY A 197 -8.18 6.83 3.40
N GLU A 198 -9.38 6.88 3.97
CA GLU A 198 -9.78 7.89 4.96
C GLU A 198 -8.99 7.80 6.27
N LEU A 199 -8.65 6.58 6.74
CA LEU A 199 -7.83 6.39 7.93
C LEU A 199 -6.38 6.85 7.72
N VAL A 200 -5.83 6.61 6.53
CA VAL A 200 -4.41 6.87 6.22
C VAL A 200 -4.19 8.28 5.69
N TRP A 201 -5.11 8.84 4.89
CA TRP A 201 -4.97 10.15 4.24
C TRP A 201 -6.10 11.13 4.52
N GLY A 202 -7.28 10.66 4.88
CA GLY A 202 -8.47 11.50 5.03
C GLY A 202 -8.84 11.81 6.49
N SER A 203 -10.14 11.96 6.71
CA SER A 203 -10.72 12.46 7.95
C SER A 203 -10.65 11.47 9.12
N GLY A 204 -10.34 10.21 8.83
CA GLY A 204 -10.18 9.14 9.81
C GLY A 204 -8.83 9.14 10.55
N ARG A 205 -7.86 9.97 10.12
CA ARG A 205 -6.53 10.06 10.75
C ARG A 205 -6.62 10.29 12.26
N GLY A 206 -6.04 9.37 13.03
CA GLY A 206 -6.04 9.42 14.51
C GLY A 206 -7.21 8.70 15.19
N SER A 207 -8.15 8.13 14.43
CA SER A 207 -9.25 7.33 14.97
C SER A 207 -8.76 5.93 15.36
N ARG A 208 -9.02 5.51 16.61
CA ARG A 208 -8.57 4.22 17.16
C ARG A 208 -9.59 3.07 17.00
N THR A 209 -10.80 3.36 16.54
CA THR A 209 -11.89 2.37 16.54
C THR A 209 -12.14 1.84 15.13
N TRP A 210 -11.38 0.81 14.74
CA TRP A 210 -11.71 -0.05 13.60
C TRP A 210 -11.75 -1.50 14.09
N ARG A 211 -12.79 -2.26 13.75
CA ARG A 211 -12.91 -3.68 14.15
C ARG A 211 -11.94 -4.52 13.32
N THR A 212 -10.93 -5.06 14.00
CA THR A 212 -9.73 -5.72 13.47
C THR A 212 -9.91 -7.14 12.93
N SER A 213 -11.14 -7.62 12.70
CA SER A 213 -11.36 -9.05 12.41
C SER A 213 -10.99 -9.50 10.99
N ARG A 214 -10.77 -8.61 10.02
CA ARG A 214 -10.43 -8.98 8.62
C ARG A 214 -8.98 -8.74 8.18
N TRP A 215 -8.18 -8.03 8.98
CA TRP A 215 -6.84 -7.58 8.57
C TRP A 215 -5.77 -8.70 8.47
N ARG A 216 -5.99 -9.88 9.07
CA ARG A 216 -5.03 -11.00 8.98
C ARG A 216 -4.91 -11.62 7.58
N ALA A 217 -5.90 -11.42 6.70
CA ALA A 217 -5.88 -12.00 5.36
C ALA A 217 -5.09 -11.15 4.34
N VAL A 218 -5.12 -9.82 4.48
CA VAL A 218 -4.41 -8.89 3.58
C VAL A 218 -2.94 -8.73 3.98
N SER A 219 -2.64 -8.85 5.28
CA SER A 219 -1.28 -8.76 5.84
C SER A 219 -0.66 -10.13 6.05
N GLY A 220 -0.30 -10.83 4.97
CA GLY A 220 0.59 -12.00 5.08
C GLY A 220 1.86 -11.66 5.89
N PRO A 221 2.62 -12.64 6.39
CA PRO A 221 3.74 -12.42 7.32
C PRO A 221 4.94 -11.61 6.76
N GLY A 222 4.82 -10.98 5.59
CA GLY A 222 5.87 -10.20 4.91
C GLY A 222 5.54 -8.72 4.62
N TRP A 223 4.69 -8.07 5.41
CA TRP A 223 4.41 -6.62 5.31
C TRP A 223 5.22 -5.77 6.29
#